data_AF-A0A7C5JWC5-F1
#
_entry.id   AF-A0A7C5JWC5-F1
#
_cell.length_a   1.000
_cell.length_b   1.000
_cell.length_c   1.000
_cell.angle_alpha   90.00
_cell.angle_beta   90.00
_cell.angle_gamma   90.00
#
_symmetry.space_group_name_H-M   'P 1'
#
loop_
_entity.id
_entity.type
_entity.pdbx_description
1 polymer ?
#
loop_
_entity_poly.entity_id
_entity_poly.type
_entity_poly.pdbx_seq_one_letter_code
_entity_poly.pdbx_strand_id
1 'polypeptide(L)'
;GGSFDAIIHDPPRFSLAGQLYSEEFYAELFRILKPKGRLFHYVGNPGKKYRRKDLQRGVMERLRNVGFRKIKRVEEALGVVALKP
;
A
#
# COMPACT_ATOMS: atom_id res chain seq x y z
N GLY A 1 -11.89 -9.56 15.05
CA GLY A 1 -10.56 -9.02 15.43
C GLY A 1 -9.58 -9.28 14.29
N GLY A 2 -8.54 -8.46 14.16
CA GLY A 2 -7.46 -8.73 13.20
C GLY A 2 -6.53 -9.84 13.69
N SER A 3 -5.86 -10.52 12.76
CA SER A 3 -4.95 -11.64 13.06
C SER A 3 -3.48 -11.26 12.95
N PHE A 4 -3.16 -10.20 12.20
CA PHE A 4 -1.78 -9.82 11.90
C PHE A 4 -1.38 -8.51 12.57
N ASP A 5 -0.17 -8.48 13.14
CA ASP A 5 0.45 -7.27 13.69
C ASP A 5 1.10 -6.41 12.58
N ALA A 6 1.59 -7.06 11.52
CA ALA A 6 2.16 -6.41 10.35
C ALA A 6 1.86 -7.19 9.06
N ILE A 7 1.81 -6.47 7.94
CA ILE A 7 1.72 -7.01 6.58
C ILE A 7 2.81 -6.40 5.72
N ILE A 8 3.50 -7.25 4.95
CA ILE A 8 4.36 -6.85 3.84
C ILE A 8 3.64 -7.26 2.56
N HIS A 9 3.23 -6.28 1.78
CA HIS A 9 2.57 -6.48 0.49
C HIS A 9 3.56 -6.15 -0.63
N ASP A 10 4.05 -7.18 -1.30
CA ASP A 10 5.02 -7.09 -2.40
C ASP A 10 4.44 -7.71 -3.67
N PRO A 11 3.50 -7.02 -4.35
CA PRO A 11 2.82 -7.58 -5.51
C PRO A 11 3.69 -7.55 -6.78
N PRO A 12 3.36 -8.36 -7.80
CA PRO A 12 3.85 -8.16 -9.16
C PRO A 12 3.57 -6.73 -9.64
N ARG A 13 4.29 -6.29 -10.67
CA ARG A 13 4.11 -4.96 -11.28
C ARG A 13 2.64 -4.68 -11.57
N PHE A 14 2.21 -3.43 -11.37
CA PHE A 14 0.83 -2.98 -11.60
C PHE A 14 0.22 -3.44 -12.94
N SER A 15 1.00 -3.48 -14.02
CA SER A 15 0.54 -3.93 -15.35
C SER A 15 0.14 -5.42 -15.40
N LEU A 16 0.63 -6.23 -14.46
CA LEU A 16 0.35 -7.66 -14.36
C LEU A 16 -0.70 -7.98 -13.29
N ALA A 17 -0.84 -7.11 -12.27
CA ALA A 17 -1.66 -7.40 -11.10
C ALA A 17 -2.34 -6.14 -10.51
N GLY A 18 -2.99 -5.34 -11.35
CA GLY A 18 -3.62 -4.08 -10.94
C GLY A 18 -4.66 -4.22 -9.82
N GLN A 19 -5.34 -5.37 -9.73
CA GLN A 19 -6.28 -5.68 -8.65
C GLN A 19 -5.62 -5.69 -7.27
N LEU A 20 -4.34 -6.04 -7.16
CA LEU A 20 -3.60 -6.03 -5.88
C LEU A 20 -3.26 -4.60 -5.41
N TYR A 21 -3.57 -3.61 -6.23
CA TYR A 21 -3.41 -2.20 -5.91
C TYR A 21 -4.75 -1.51 -5.66
N SER A 22 -5.89 -2.21 -5.72
CA SER A 22 -7.23 -1.62 -5.64
C SER A 22 -7.64 -1.31 -4.19
N GLU A 23 -8.68 -0.48 -4.02
CA GLU A 23 -9.23 -0.19 -2.68
C GLU A 23 -9.85 -1.44 -2.05
N GLU A 24 -10.51 -2.28 -2.84
CA GLU A 24 -11.12 -3.53 -2.39
C GLU A 24 -10.06 -4.46 -1.81
N PHE A 25 -8.91 -4.61 -2.48
CA PHE A 25 -7.82 -5.43 -1.95
C PHE A 25 -7.22 -4.82 -0.67
N TYR A 26 -7.02 -3.51 -0.63
CA TYR A 26 -6.54 -2.85 0.58
C TYR A 26 -7.53 -2.93 1.75
N ALA A 27 -8.84 -2.98 1.48
CA ALA A 27 -9.87 -3.20 2.50
C ALA A 27 -9.72 -4.58 3.15
N GLU A 28 -9.38 -5.62 2.38
CA GLU A 28 -9.06 -6.94 2.94
C GLU A 28 -7.80 -6.90 3.81
N LEU A 29 -6.74 -6.22 3.39
CA LEU A 29 -5.54 -6.03 4.22
C LEU A 29 -5.87 -5.28 5.53
N PHE A 30 -6.70 -4.24 5.45
CA PHE A 30 -7.15 -3.49 6.61
C PHE A 30 -7.99 -4.36 7.54
N ARG A 31 -8.88 -5.20 7.02
CA ARG A 31 -9.74 -6.09 7.79
C ARG A 31 -8.92 -7.08 8.63
N ILE A 32 -7.88 -7.68 8.05
CA ILE A 32 -7.07 -8.71 8.71
C ILE A 32 -5.96 -8.16 9.63
N LEU A 33 -5.57 -6.88 9.50
CA LEU A 33 -4.66 -6.22 10.45
C LEU A 33 -5.32 -5.99 11.82
N LYS A 34 -4.57 -6.16 12.89
CA LYS A 34 -4.96 -5.73 14.25
C LYS A 34 -4.97 -4.19 14.36
N PRO A 35 -5.73 -3.60 15.30
CA PRO A 35 -5.57 -2.19 15.65
C PRO A 35 -4.10 -1.89 15.97
N LYS A 36 -3.60 -0.72 15.56
CA LYS A 36 -2.19 -0.33 15.60
C LYS A 36 -1.24 -1.18 14.72
N GLY A 37 -1.79 -2.11 13.92
CA GLY A 37 -1.03 -2.91 12.98
C GLY A 37 -0.52 -2.09 11.80
N ARG A 38 0.59 -2.52 11.19
CA ARG A 38 1.27 -1.78 10.11
C ARG A 38 1.25 -2.54 8.79
N LEU A 39 1.11 -1.79 7.71
CA LEU A 39 1.30 -2.27 6.34
C LEU A 39 2.55 -1.62 5.76
N PHE A 40 3.37 -2.41 5.08
CA PHE A 40 4.33 -1.93 4.09
C PHE A 40 3.89 -2.45 2.72
N HIS A 41 3.74 -1.56 1.74
CA HIS A 41 3.47 -1.92 0.35
C HIS A 41 4.67 -1.50 -0.51
N TYR A 42 5.37 -2.48 -1.09
CA TYR A 42 6.38 -2.23 -2.11
C TYR A 42 5.72 -1.78 -3.43
N VAL A 43 6.06 -0.59 -3.91
CA VAL A 43 5.48 -0.02 -5.14
C VAL A 43 6.48 -0.02 -6.29
N GLY A 44 7.78 0.04 -5.97
CA GLY A 44 8.87 0.23 -6.93
C GLY A 44 9.06 1.70 -7.34
N ASN A 45 9.98 1.91 -8.29
CA ASN A 45 10.35 3.25 -8.77
C ASN A 45 9.95 3.46 -10.25
N PRO A 46 8.68 3.78 -10.55
CA PRO A 46 8.25 4.05 -11.93
C PRO A 46 8.86 5.34 -12.52
N GLY A 47 9.41 6.22 -11.67
CA GLY A 47 9.93 7.53 -12.05
C GLY A 47 11.18 7.51 -12.94
N LYS A 48 11.92 6.39 -13.04
CA LYS A 48 13.16 6.33 -13.85
C LYS A 48 12.93 6.23 -15.36
N LYS A 49 11.71 5.97 -15.87
CA LYS A 49 11.53 5.81 -17.31
C LYS A 49 10.24 6.33 -17.95
N TYR A 50 9.15 6.55 -17.21
CA TYR A 50 7.88 6.97 -17.85
C TYR A 50 7.09 8.01 -17.05
N ARG A 51 6.79 9.10 -17.75
CA ARG A 51 5.99 10.28 -17.40
C ARG A 51 4.49 9.99 -17.15
N ARG A 52 4.11 8.82 -16.62
CA ARG A 52 2.69 8.42 -16.49
C ARG A 52 2.31 8.08 -15.05
N LYS A 53 1.69 9.07 -14.38
CA LYS A 53 1.03 9.05 -13.06
C LYS A 53 1.92 8.58 -11.90
N ASP A 54 1.99 9.39 -10.85
CA ASP A 54 2.63 9.03 -9.59
C ASP A 54 1.88 7.86 -8.94
N LEU A 55 2.32 6.63 -9.24
CA LEU A 55 1.70 5.40 -8.76
C LEU A 55 1.71 5.36 -7.22
N GLN A 56 2.80 5.82 -6.59
CA GLN A 56 2.89 5.91 -5.14
C GLN A 56 1.83 6.86 -4.58
N ARG A 57 1.57 8.01 -5.23
CA ARG A 57 0.48 8.91 -4.84
C ARG A 57 -0.88 8.20 -4.89
N GLY A 58 -1.16 7.47 -5.96
CA GLY A 58 -2.40 6.70 -6.09
C GLY A 58 -2.54 5.60 -5.04
N VAL A 59 -1.46 4.90 -4.71
CA VAL A 59 -1.44 3.92 -3.61
C VAL A 59 -1.76 4.60 -2.28
N MET A 60 -1.12 5.72 -1.99
CA MET A 60 -1.37 6.48 -0.76
C MET A 60 -2.83 6.95 -0.66
N GLU A 61 -3.41 7.45 -1.75
CA GLU A 61 -4.83 7.87 -1.80
C GLU A 61 -5.77 6.72 -1.47
N ARG A 62 -5.63 5.57 -2.14
CA ARG A 62 -6.48 4.40 -1.92
C ARG A 62 -6.33 3.82 -0.51
N LEU A 63 -5.12 3.81 0.05
CA LEU A 63 -4.91 3.42 1.44
C LEU A 63 -5.62 4.37 2.42
N ARG A 64 -5.64 5.69 2.15
CA ARG A 64 -6.43 6.65 2.97
C ARG A 64 -7.92 6.35 2.90
N ASN A 65 -8.44 6.06 1.71
CA ASN A 65 -9.87 5.82 1.47
C ASN A 65 -10.37 4.60 2.26
N VAL A 66 -9.54 3.57 2.39
CA VAL A 66 -9.84 2.37 3.21
C VAL A 66 -9.78 2.64 4.72
N GLY A 67 -9.12 3.71 5.16
CA GLY A 67 -9.04 4.10 6.57
C GLY A 67 -7.66 3.97 7.21
N PHE A 68 -6.63 3.60 6.45
CA PHE A 68 -5.25 3.68 6.96
C PHE A 68 -4.84 5.12 7.28
N ARG A 69 -3.95 5.27 8.27
CA ARG A 69 -3.40 6.54 8.74
C ARG A 69 -1.88 6.50 8.76
N LYS A 70 -1.26 7.64 9.09
CA LYS A 70 0.21 7.82 9.15
C LYS A 70 0.93 7.29 7.90
N ILE A 71 0.37 7.57 6.73
CA ILE A 71 0.84 7.04 5.45
C ILE A 71 2.07 7.83 4.99
N LYS A 72 3.19 7.15 4.76
CA LYS A 72 4.46 7.78 4.36
C LYS A 72 5.16 6.96 3.28
N ARG A 73 5.87 7.65 2.39
CA ARG A 73 6.83 7.00 1.48
C ARG A 73 8.06 6.58 2.28
N VAL A 74 8.67 5.48 1.85
CA VAL A 74 9.99 5.04 2.29
C VAL A 74 10.83 4.96 1.03
N GLU A 75 11.60 6.02 0.76
CA GLU A 75 12.31 6.17 -0.51
C GLU A 75 13.38 5.10 -0.69
N GLU A 76 14.08 4.75 0.39
CA GLU A 76 15.15 3.74 0.40
C GLU A 76 14.61 2.33 0.11
N ALA A 77 13.36 2.07 0.48
CA ALA A 77 12.68 0.78 0.27
C ALA A 77 11.70 0.80 -0.92
N LEU A 78 11.63 1.91 -1.67
CA LEU A 78 10.74 2.10 -2.82
C LEU A 78 9.27 1.74 -2.54
N GLY A 79 8.79 2.07 -1.34
CA GLY A 79 7.49 1.63 -0.85
C GLY A 79 6.71 2.68 -0.07
N VAL A 80 5.57 2.25 0.47
CA VAL A 80 4.67 3.06 1.31
C VAL A 80 4.38 2.30 2.60
N VAL A 81 4.54 2.96 3.73
CA VAL A 81 4.08 2.46 5.04
C VAL A 81 2.75 3.09 5.41
N ALA A 82 1.91 2.33 6.11
CA ALA A 82 0.61 2.76 6.60
C ALA A 82 0.24 2.08 7.93
N LEU A 83 -0.54 2.76 8.77
CA LEU A 83 -0.97 2.28 10.08
C LEU A 83 -2.49 2.08 10.09
N LYS A 84 -2.97 0.94 10.60
CA LYS A 84 -4.36 0.79 11.02
C LYS A 84 -4.55 1.43 12.40
N PRO A 85 -5.46 2.40 12.56
CA PRO A 85 -5.75 3.02 13.86
C PRO A 85 -6.08 2.01 14.96
#